data_AF-A0A0V0HQH2-F1
#
_entry.id   AF-A0A0V0HQH2-F1
#
_cell.length_a   1.000
_cell.length_b   1.000
_cell.length_c   1.000
_cell.angle_alpha   90.00
_cell.angle_beta   90.00
_cell.angle_gamma   90.00
#
_symmetry.space_group_name_H-M   'P 1'
#
loop_
_entity.id
_entity.type
_entity.pdbx_description
1 polymer ?
#
loop_
_entity_poly.entity_id
_entity_poly.type
_entity_poly.pdbx_seq_one_letter_code
_entity_poly.pdbx_strand_id
1 'polypeptide(L)'
;MAPKADSTKKSDPKAQAVKAAKAVKSGSTFKKKSQKIRTKVTFHRPRTLKKDRSPKYPRVSAPGRNKLDQYAILKYPLTTESAMKKIEDNNTLVFIVDIKADKKKIKAAVKKMYDIQTKKINTLIRPDGTKKAYVRLTPDYDALDVANKIGII
;
A
#
# COMPACT_ATOMS: atom_id res chain seq x y z
N MET A 1 -62.13 41.44 -62.67
CA MET A 1 -60.78 41.89 -62.23
C MET A 1 -60.06 40.68 -61.62
N ALA A 2 -58.77 40.53 -61.95
CA ALA A 2 -57.93 39.32 -62.03
C ALA A 2 -57.85 38.30 -60.84
N PRO A 3 -57.42 37.04 -61.11
CA PRO A 3 -57.09 36.05 -60.08
C PRO A 3 -55.71 36.34 -59.44
N LYS A 4 -55.58 36.10 -58.13
CA LYS A 4 -54.31 36.22 -57.40
C LYS A 4 -53.44 34.98 -57.63
N ALA A 5 -52.21 35.20 -58.10
CA ALA A 5 -51.23 34.15 -58.36
C ALA A 5 -50.59 33.62 -57.06
N ASP A 6 -50.61 32.30 -56.88
CA ASP A 6 -49.85 31.58 -55.86
C ASP A 6 -48.36 31.55 -56.23
N SER A 7 -47.54 32.34 -55.54
CA SER A 7 -46.09 32.31 -55.67
C SER A 7 -45.46 31.39 -54.62
N THR A 8 -45.41 30.08 -54.88
CA THR A 8 -44.54 29.16 -54.13
C THR A 8 -43.09 29.32 -54.60
N LYS A 9 -42.32 30.17 -53.93
CA LYS A 9 -40.87 30.33 -54.18
C LYS A 9 -40.16 29.00 -53.90
N LYS A 10 -39.74 28.27 -54.94
CA LYS A 10 -38.80 27.14 -54.83
C LYS A 10 -37.45 27.67 -54.32
N SER A 11 -37.00 27.15 -53.18
CA SER A 11 -35.70 27.48 -52.59
C SER A 11 -34.54 27.02 -53.47
N ASP A 12 -33.41 27.74 -53.47
CA ASP A 12 -32.25 27.44 -54.32
C ASP A 12 -31.75 25.99 -54.16
N PRO A 13 -31.60 25.21 -55.25
CA PRO A 13 -31.26 23.80 -55.19
C PRO A 13 -29.86 23.56 -54.60
N LYS A 14 -28.93 24.49 -54.80
CA LYS A 14 -27.58 24.44 -54.19
C LYS A 14 -27.65 24.61 -52.67
N ALA A 15 -28.47 25.54 -52.19
CA ALA A 15 -28.65 25.74 -50.75
C ALA A 15 -29.34 24.54 -50.10
N GLN A 16 -30.27 23.90 -50.82
CA GLN A 16 -30.95 22.69 -50.38
C GLN A 16 -29.99 21.48 -50.34
N ALA A 17 -29.13 21.32 -51.35
CA ALA A 17 -28.10 20.28 -51.39
C ALA A 17 -27.05 20.45 -50.28
N VAL A 18 -26.59 21.68 -50.03
CA VAL A 18 -25.64 21.97 -48.94
C VAL A 18 -26.28 21.73 -47.57
N LYS A 19 -27.57 22.07 -47.39
CA LYS A 19 -28.32 21.76 -46.17
C LYS A 19 -28.49 20.25 -45.97
N ALA A 20 -28.81 19.50 -47.02
CA ALA A 20 -28.94 18.03 -46.97
C ALA A 20 -27.59 17.35 -46.67
N ALA A 21 -26.51 17.78 -47.32
CA ALA A 21 -25.17 17.24 -47.07
C ALA A 21 -24.69 17.54 -45.64
N LYS A 22 -25.00 18.72 -45.10
CA LYS A 22 -24.75 19.06 -43.70
C LYS A 22 -25.57 18.17 -42.78
N ALA A 23 -26.86 17.95 -43.04
CA ALA A 23 -27.72 17.08 -42.23
C ALA A 23 -27.28 15.60 -42.22
N VAL A 24 -26.73 15.09 -43.32
CA VAL A 24 -26.19 13.72 -43.40
C VAL A 24 -24.86 13.58 -42.65
N LYS A 25 -24.00 14.61 -42.68
CA LYS A 25 -22.69 14.60 -42.00
C LYS A 25 -22.77 14.99 -40.53
N SER A 26 -23.66 15.91 -40.16
CA SER A 26 -23.96 16.27 -38.78
C SER A 26 -24.93 15.23 -38.20
N GLY A 27 -24.39 14.06 -37.87
CA GLY A 27 -25.15 13.04 -37.15
C GLY A 27 -25.76 13.63 -35.88
N SER A 28 -27.00 13.26 -35.58
CA SER A 28 -27.72 13.65 -34.37
C SER A 28 -26.84 13.41 -33.13
N THR A 29 -26.70 14.44 -32.30
CA THR A 29 -25.91 14.45 -31.04
C THR A 29 -26.26 13.28 -30.12
N PHE A 30 -27.47 12.74 -30.24
CA PHE A 30 -27.88 11.47 -29.67
C PHE A 30 -27.77 10.37 -30.75
N LYS A 31 -26.58 9.78 -30.88
CA LYS A 31 -26.42 8.58 -31.70
C LYS A 31 -27.37 7.50 -31.17
N LYS A 32 -28.38 7.12 -31.96
CA LYS A 32 -28.93 5.76 -31.90
C LYS A 32 -27.70 4.83 -31.89
N LYS A 33 -27.53 4.05 -30.82
CA LYS A 33 -26.35 3.21 -30.58
C LYS A 33 -25.93 2.57 -31.91
N SER A 34 -24.77 2.97 -32.45
CA SER A 34 -24.17 2.27 -33.60
C SER A 34 -24.16 0.78 -33.27
N GLN A 35 -24.55 -0.08 -34.22
CA GLN A 35 -24.57 -1.51 -33.97
C GLN A 35 -23.21 -1.95 -33.40
N LYS A 36 -23.22 -2.59 -32.23
CA LYS A 36 -21.99 -3.03 -31.57
C LYS A 36 -21.50 -4.30 -32.26
N ILE A 37 -20.58 -4.15 -33.20
CA ILE A 37 -19.94 -5.27 -33.91
C ILE A 37 -19.06 -6.04 -32.92
N ARG A 38 -19.25 -7.36 -32.85
CA ARG A 38 -18.41 -8.27 -32.07
C ARG A 38 -17.45 -8.96 -33.04
N THR A 39 -16.15 -8.70 -32.91
CA THR A 39 -15.10 -9.24 -33.80
C THR A 39 -14.50 -10.56 -33.30
N LYS A 40 -14.77 -10.94 -32.04
CA LYS A 40 -14.33 -12.22 -31.45
C LYS A 40 -15.44 -13.27 -31.55
N VAL A 41 -15.05 -14.51 -31.81
CA VAL A 41 -15.94 -15.69 -31.79
C VAL A 41 -16.38 -16.02 -30.36
N THR A 42 -15.54 -15.74 -29.36
CA THR A 42 -15.81 -16.00 -27.94
C THR A 42 -16.51 -14.83 -27.26
N PHE A 43 -17.58 -15.14 -26.52
CA PHE A 43 -18.31 -14.16 -25.72
C PHE A 43 -17.70 -14.04 -24.32
N HIS A 44 -17.15 -12.87 -23.98
CA HIS A 44 -16.66 -12.58 -22.64
C HIS A 44 -17.70 -11.84 -21.82
N ARG A 45 -17.81 -12.19 -20.53
CA ARG A 45 -18.63 -11.46 -19.57
C ARG A 45 -18.20 -9.99 -19.54
N PRO A 46 -19.12 -9.03 -19.77
CA PRO A 46 -18.79 -7.62 -19.72
C PRO A 46 -18.35 -7.24 -18.30
N ARG A 47 -17.37 -6.33 -18.22
CA ARG A 47 -16.99 -5.75 -16.93
C ARG A 47 -18.13 -4.87 -16.44
N THR A 48 -18.64 -5.20 -15.27
CA THR A 48 -19.66 -4.44 -14.57
C THR A 48 -19.03 -3.63 -13.44
N LEU A 49 -19.70 -2.58 -12.99
CA LEU A 49 -19.30 -1.81 -11.81
C LEU A 49 -19.34 -2.75 -10.59
N LYS A 50 -18.22 -2.81 -9.86
CA LYS A 50 -18.13 -3.47 -8.55
C LYS A 50 -18.03 -2.38 -7.50
N LYS A 51 -19.02 -2.31 -6.60
CA LYS A 51 -18.99 -1.37 -5.47
C LYS A 51 -18.13 -1.95 -4.34
N ASP A 52 -17.44 -1.09 -3.63
CA ASP A 52 -16.75 -1.48 -2.40
C ASP A 52 -17.76 -1.81 -1.29
N ARG A 53 -17.31 -2.61 -0.32
CA ARG A 53 -18.14 -3.02 0.81
C ARG A 53 -18.35 -1.84 1.77
N SER A 54 -19.59 -1.38 1.88
CA SER A 54 -20.04 -0.39 2.86
C SER A 54 -21.02 -1.06 3.86
N PRO A 55 -20.52 -1.68 4.93
CA PRO A 55 -21.38 -2.33 5.92
C PRO A 55 -22.18 -1.28 6.71
N LYS A 56 -23.43 -1.61 7.08
CA LYS A 56 -24.29 -0.71 7.86
C LYS A 56 -23.82 -0.51 9.31
N TYR A 57 -23.08 -1.47 9.84
CA TYR A 57 -22.52 -1.46 11.19
C TYR A 57 -21.13 -2.10 11.18
N PRO A 58 -20.22 -1.69 12.07
CA PRO A 58 -18.92 -2.33 12.21
C PRO A 58 -19.08 -3.74 12.77
N ARG A 59 -18.31 -4.72 12.26
CA ARG A 59 -18.36 -6.11 12.76
C ARG A 59 -17.80 -6.27 14.17
N VAL A 60 -16.93 -5.37 14.58
CA VAL A 60 -16.30 -5.36 15.91
C VAL A 60 -16.49 -3.96 16.47
N SER A 61 -16.97 -3.87 17.71
CA SER A 61 -17.25 -2.60 18.39
C SER A 61 -16.00 -1.78 18.68
N ALA A 62 -14.90 -2.43 19.05
CA ALA A 62 -13.63 -1.79 19.36
C ALA A 62 -12.45 -2.45 18.61
N PRO A 63 -11.45 -1.68 18.17
CA PRO A 63 -10.24 -2.24 17.59
C PRO A 63 -9.45 -3.03 18.65
N GLY A 64 -8.85 -4.15 18.23
CA GLY A 64 -8.00 -4.95 19.11
C GLY A 64 -6.71 -4.23 19.50
N ARG A 65 -6.24 -4.40 20.74
CA ARG A 65 -4.95 -3.88 21.20
C ARG A 65 -3.80 -4.61 20.50
N ASN A 66 -2.72 -3.88 20.19
CA ASN A 66 -1.48 -4.51 19.74
C ASN A 66 -0.85 -5.31 20.88
N LYS A 67 -0.78 -6.63 20.73
CA LYS A 67 -0.17 -7.56 21.70
C LYS A 67 1.35 -7.67 21.57
N LEU A 68 1.93 -7.18 20.48
CA LEU A 68 3.36 -7.29 20.17
C LEU A 68 3.98 -5.89 20.25
N ASP A 69 4.08 -5.40 21.48
CA ASP A 69 4.68 -4.12 21.83
C ASP A 69 6.20 -4.26 22.06
N GLN A 70 6.86 -3.17 22.45
CA GLN A 70 8.31 -3.12 22.59
C GLN A 70 8.82 -4.12 23.63
N TYR A 71 8.10 -4.25 24.75
CA TYR A 71 8.40 -5.16 25.85
C TYR A 71 8.17 -6.63 25.46
N ALA A 72 7.13 -6.91 24.69
CA ALA A 72 6.91 -8.26 24.16
C ALA A 72 7.97 -8.65 23.11
N ILE A 73 8.44 -7.69 22.31
CA ILE A 73 9.47 -7.92 21.28
C ILE A 73 10.83 -8.23 21.91
N LEU A 74 11.32 -7.35 22.80
CA LEU A 74 12.62 -7.47 23.45
C LEU A 74 12.44 -8.10 24.82
N LYS A 75 12.75 -9.40 24.95
CA LYS A 75 12.51 -10.12 26.20
C LYS A 75 13.61 -9.83 27.22
N TYR A 76 14.86 -10.12 26.84
CA TYR A 76 16.02 -9.86 27.71
C TYR A 76 17.31 -9.84 26.87
N PRO A 77 18.36 -9.12 27.34
CA PRO A 77 19.69 -9.21 26.77
C PRO A 77 20.33 -10.57 27.06
N LEU A 78 21.17 -11.05 26.15
CA LEU A 78 21.89 -12.31 26.33
C LEU A 78 23.27 -12.03 26.93
N THR A 79 23.56 -12.61 28.09
CA THR A 79 24.76 -12.34 28.92
C THR A 79 25.86 -13.41 28.82
N THR A 80 25.89 -14.19 27.73
CA THR A 80 26.91 -15.22 27.54
C THR A 80 28.28 -14.61 27.20
N GLU A 81 29.38 -15.29 27.48
CA GLU A 81 30.75 -14.87 27.10
C GLU A 81 30.86 -14.45 25.64
N SER A 82 30.27 -15.25 24.73
CA SER A 82 30.24 -14.95 23.30
C SER A 82 29.48 -13.66 22.95
N ALA A 83 28.51 -13.28 23.78
CA ALA A 83 27.75 -12.04 23.64
C ALA A 83 28.52 -10.85 24.24
N MET A 84 29.16 -11.02 25.40
CA MET A 84 30.02 -9.99 25.99
C MET A 84 31.16 -9.59 25.03
N LYS A 85 31.82 -10.58 24.43
CA LYS A 85 32.82 -10.35 23.37
C LYS A 85 32.28 -9.57 22.17
N LYS A 86 30.99 -9.75 21.83
CA LYS A 86 30.34 -9.02 20.73
C LYS A 86 30.01 -7.57 21.07
N ILE A 87 29.83 -7.26 22.35
CA ILE A 87 29.63 -5.88 22.83
C ILE A 87 30.94 -5.11 22.61
N GLU A 88 32.06 -5.67 23.05
CA GLU A 88 33.40 -5.09 22.95
C GLU A 88 33.90 -4.99 21.50
N ASP A 89 34.02 -6.12 20.78
CA ASP A 89 34.73 -6.18 19.50
C ASP A 89 33.97 -5.52 18.33
N ASN A 90 32.65 -5.53 18.38
CA ASN A 90 31.82 -5.26 17.20
C ASN A 90 30.78 -4.17 17.39
N ASN A 91 30.71 -3.56 18.59
CA ASN A 91 29.67 -2.63 18.97
C ASN A 91 28.27 -3.24 18.69
N THR A 92 28.06 -4.46 19.20
CA THR A 92 26.83 -5.23 18.98
C THR A 92 26.23 -5.74 20.27
N LEU A 93 24.96 -5.39 20.52
CA LEU A 93 24.17 -5.95 21.61
C LEU A 93 23.46 -7.21 21.14
N VAL A 94 23.34 -8.20 22.03
CA VAL A 94 22.65 -9.46 21.73
C VAL A 94 21.41 -9.57 22.59
N PHE A 95 20.26 -9.78 21.97
CA PHE A 95 18.98 -9.92 22.65
C PHE A 95 18.32 -11.26 22.36
N ILE A 96 17.55 -11.75 23.33
CA ILE A 96 16.49 -12.72 23.10
C ILE A 96 15.23 -11.95 22.77
N VAL A 97 14.59 -12.33 21.66
CA VAL A 97 13.43 -11.63 21.13
C VAL A 97 12.29 -12.60 20.83
N ASP A 98 11.09 -12.07 20.63
CA ASP A 98 9.95 -12.89 20.23
C ASP A 98 10.13 -13.53 18.83
N ILE A 99 9.62 -14.75 18.67
CA ILE A 99 9.74 -15.53 17.44
C ILE A 99 9.01 -14.84 16.27
N LYS A 100 7.95 -14.08 16.53
CA LYS A 100 7.18 -13.37 15.51
C LYS A 100 7.74 -11.97 15.19
N ALA A 101 8.80 -11.53 15.89
CA ALA A 101 9.38 -10.22 15.68
C ALA A 101 10.27 -10.18 14.43
N ASP A 102 10.00 -9.21 13.56
CA ASP A 102 10.81 -8.93 12.36
C ASP A 102 11.95 -7.96 12.68
N LYS A 103 12.98 -7.92 11.83
CA LYS A 103 14.11 -6.99 11.99
C LYS A 103 13.69 -5.52 12.11
N LYS A 104 12.64 -5.10 11.39
CA LYS A 104 12.10 -3.73 11.46
C LYS A 104 11.46 -3.44 12.82
N LYS A 105 10.72 -4.40 13.37
CA LYS A 105 10.08 -4.29 14.68
C LYS A 105 11.11 -4.25 15.79
N ILE A 106 12.15 -5.11 15.72
CA ILE A 106 13.26 -5.11 16.67
C ILE A 106 14.01 -3.78 16.63
N LYS A 107 14.32 -3.24 15.43
CA LYS A 107 14.95 -1.92 15.26
C LYS A 107 14.12 -0.81 15.94
N ALA A 108 12.81 -0.81 15.73
CA ALA A 108 11.92 0.17 16.36
C ALA A 108 11.81 -0.01 17.89
N ALA A 109 11.78 -1.26 18.37
CA ALA A 109 11.72 -1.55 19.81
C ALA A 109 13.00 -1.12 20.53
N VAL A 110 14.18 -1.44 19.98
CA VAL A 110 15.47 -1.02 20.56
C VAL A 110 15.58 0.49 20.61
N LYS A 111 15.19 1.17 19.52
CA LYS A 111 15.18 2.64 19.47
C LYS A 111 14.25 3.25 20.52
N LYS A 112 13.08 2.66 20.76
CA LYS A 112 12.11 3.20 21.73
C LYS A 112 12.46 2.89 23.19
N MET A 113 13.09 1.75 23.45
CA MET A 113 13.37 1.29 24.83
C MET A 113 14.63 1.93 25.40
N TYR A 114 15.65 2.10 24.55
CA TYR A 114 16.98 2.51 24.99
C TYR A 114 17.48 3.79 24.29
N ASP A 115 16.67 4.38 23.40
CA ASP A 115 17.02 5.58 22.61
C ASP A 115 18.26 5.44 21.71
N ILE A 116 18.51 4.22 21.23
CA ILE A 116 19.71 3.90 20.44
C ILE A 116 19.37 3.76 18.96
N GLN A 117 20.28 4.24 18.10
CA GLN A 117 20.21 3.98 16.67
C GLN A 117 20.98 2.72 16.28
N THR A 118 20.36 1.90 15.42
CA THR A 118 20.92 0.63 15.00
C THR A 118 21.29 0.66 13.53
N LYS A 119 22.53 0.26 13.22
CA LYS A 119 23.07 0.13 11.87
C LYS A 119 22.40 -1.06 11.16
N LYS A 120 22.59 -2.26 11.70
CA LYS A 120 22.01 -3.49 11.13
C LYS A 120 21.58 -4.47 12.21
N ILE A 121 20.61 -5.32 11.88
CA ILE A 121 20.12 -6.39 12.77
C ILE A 121 20.19 -7.73 12.05
N ASN A 122 20.82 -8.70 12.70
CA ASN A 122 20.85 -10.09 12.28
C ASN A 122 20.03 -10.92 13.28
N THR A 123 19.24 -11.86 12.78
CA THR A 123 18.38 -12.70 13.62
C THR A 123 18.56 -14.16 13.25
N LEU A 124 18.57 -15.04 14.24
CA LEU A 124 18.51 -16.49 14.07
C LEU A 124 17.54 -17.09 15.08
N ILE A 125 16.95 -18.24 14.75
CA ILE A 125 16.15 -19.02 15.71
C ILE A 125 17.11 -20.05 16.32
N ARG A 126 17.17 -20.10 17.66
CA ARG A 126 17.96 -21.11 18.40
C ARG A 126 17.24 -22.46 18.36
N PRO A 127 17.95 -23.59 18.55
CA PRO A 127 17.32 -24.90 18.72
C PRO A 127 16.32 -24.92 19.88
N ASP A 128 16.51 -24.10 20.91
CA ASP A 128 15.59 -23.93 22.06
C ASP A 128 14.24 -23.27 21.68
N GLY A 129 14.04 -22.94 20.40
CA GLY A 129 12.83 -22.27 19.90
C GLY A 129 12.79 -20.76 20.13
N THR A 130 13.76 -20.16 20.81
CA THR A 130 13.81 -18.69 21.01
C THR A 130 14.54 -17.99 19.87
N LYS A 131 14.14 -16.76 19.52
CA LYS A 131 14.85 -15.96 18.52
C LYS A 131 15.98 -15.17 19.17
N LYS A 132 17.19 -15.23 18.60
CA LYS A 132 18.37 -14.43 18.96
C LYS A 132 18.49 -13.29 17.96
N ALA A 133 18.72 -12.07 18.45
CA ALA A 133 18.98 -10.90 17.61
C ALA A 133 20.36 -10.31 17.96
N TYR A 134 21.22 -10.18 16.96
CA TYR A 134 22.45 -9.39 17.02
C TYR A 134 22.14 -8.00 16.48
N VAL A 135 22.29 -7.00 17.32
CA VAL A 135 21.91 -5.62 17.06
C VAL A 135 23.18 -4.77 17.01
N ARG A 136 23.64 -4.44 15.81
CA ARG A 136 24.80 -3.56 15.61
C ARG A 136 24.39 -2.10 15.72
N LEU A 137 25.03 -1.36 16.61
CA LEU A 137 24.75 0.06 16.81
C LEU A 137 25.40 0.91 15.72
N THR A 138 24.97 2.17 15.59
CA THR A 138 25.72 3.16 14.81
C THR A 138 26.99 3.56 15.57
N PRO A 139 28.05 4.02 14.88
CA PRO A 139 29.30 4.38 15.55
C PRO A 139 29.17 5.56 16.54
N ASP A 140 28.05 6.29 16.49
CA ASP A 140 27.76 7.40 17.40
C ASP A 140 27.41 6.95 18.83
N TYR A 141 27.09 5.66 19.01
CA TYR A 141 26.77 5.06 20.31
C TYR A 141 27.74 3.94 20.61
N ASP A 142 28.25 3.89 21.85
CA ASP A 142 29.01 2.77 22.36
C ASP A 142 28.09 1.71 23.00
N ALA A 143 28.27 0.44 22.61
CA ALA A 143 27.51 -0.67 23.19
C ALA A 143 27.89 -0.94 24.64
N LEU A 144 29.12 -0.62 25.08
CA LEU A 144 29.53 -0.79 26.47
C LEU A 144 28.75 0.15 27.41
N ASP A 145 28.68 1.43 27.06
CA ASP A 145 27.92 2.43 27.83
C ASP A 145 26.43 2.08 27.91
N VAL A 146 25.88 1.61 26.79
CA VAL A 146 24.51 1.13 26.77
C VAL A 146 24.33 -0.11 27.65
N ALA A 147 25.26 -1.07 27.61
CA ALA A 147 25.17 -2.28 28.42
C ALA A 147 25.23 -1.98 29.92
N ASN A 148 26.04 -1.01 30.33
CA ASN A 148 26.06 -0.45 31.69
C ASN A 148 24.69 0.11 32.07
N LYS A 149 24.07 0.91 31.19
CA LYS A 149 22.75 1.50 31.44
C LYS A 149 21.63 0.45 31.54
N ILE A 150 21.77 -0.67 30.82
CA ILE A 150 20.82 -1.79 30.90
C ILE A 150 21.10 -2.68 32.14
N GLY A 151 22.31 -2.65 32.70
CA GLY A 151 22.71 -3.45 33.86
C GLY A 151 23.12 -4.88 33.50
N ILE A 152 23.82 -5.05 32.37
CA ILE A 152 24.26 -6.36 31.86
C ILE A 152 25.73 -6.65 32.21
N ILE A 153 26.47 -5.60 32.55
CA ILE A 153 27.90 -5.61 32.85
C ILE A 153 28.16 -4.94 34.19
#